data_AF-A0A967JBM0-F1
#
_entry.id   AF-A0A967JBM0-F1
#
_cell.length_a   1.000
_cell.length_b   1.000
_cell.length_c   1.000
_cell.angle_alpha   90.00
_cell.angle_beta   90.00
_cell.angle_gamma   90.00
#
_symmetry.space_group_name_H-M   'P 1'
#
loop_
_entity.id
_entity.type
_entity.pdbx_description
1 polymer ?
#
loop_
_entity_poly.entity_id
_entity_poly.type
_entity_poly.pdbx_seq_one_letter_code
_entity_poly.pdbx_strand_id
1 'polypeptide(L)'
;GTRLPPPYVVKTLATIPAGASFTILNQELMSFEQLETPPLSDLLFENGGFDKETGRTYIRLNLFIRVFGRTLGNRRVESVSRPHTMEFVQ
;
A
#
# COMPACT_ATOMS: atom_id res chain seq x y z
N GLY A 1 15.90 6.45 1.82
CA GLY A 1 15.34 7.34 2.84
C GLY A 1 14.97 6.56 4.08
N THR A 2 14.75 7.26 5.19
CA THR A 2 14.25 6.70 6.46
C THR A 2 12.75 6.98 6.66
N ARG A 3 12.19 7.91 5.88
CA ARG A 3 10.77 8.28 5.91
C ARG A 3 9.92 7.20 5.24
N LEU A 4 8.92 6.72 5.95
CA LEU A 4 7.96 5.73 5.47
C LEU A 4 6.55 6.33 5.51
N PRO A 5 5.76 6.17 4.44
CA PRO A 5 4.33 6.44 4.51
C PRO A 5 3.68 5.57 5.60
N PRO A 6 2.65 6.06 6.31
CA PRO A 6 1.93 5.25 7.29
C PRO A 6 1.23 4.06 6.61
N PRO A 7 0.88 2.98 7.34
CA PRO A 7 0.14 1.87 6.77
C PRO A 7 -1.23 2.32 6.20
N TYR A 8 -1.55 1.90 4.97
CA TYR A 8 -2.86 2.11 4.35
C TYR A 8 -3.73 0.86 4.51
N VAL A 9 -4.99 1.04 4.91
CA VAL A 9 -5.94 -0.06 5.13
C VAL A 9 -7.25 0.23 4.42
N VAL A 10 -7.56 -0.59 3.42
CA VAL A 10 -8.85 -0.62 2.75
C VAL A 10 -9.70 -1.74 3.32
N LYS A 11 -10.97 -1.46 3.60
CA LYS A 11 -11.95 -2.47 4.01
C LYS A 11 -12.94 -2.68 2.87
N THR A 12 -13.17 -3.94 2.52
CA THR A 12 -14.22 -4.34 1.58
C THR A 12 -15.13 -5.37 2.23
N LEU A 13 -16.41 -5.36 1.86
CA LEU A 13 -17.39 -6.33 2.30
C LEU A 13 -17.60 -7.35 1.18
N ALA A 14 -17.30 -8.62 1.47
CA ALA A 14 -17.55 -9.74 0.57
C ALA A 14 -17.96 -10.97 1.37
N THR A 15 -18.97 -11.71 0.88
CA THR A 15 -19.37 -13.01 1.42
C THR A 15 -18.85 -14.09 0.49
N ILE A 16 -17.97 -14.95 1.00
CA ILE A 16 -17.34 -16.02 0.22
C ILE A 16 -17.90 -17.36 0.71
N PRO A 17 -18.68 -18.08 -0.10
CA PRO A 17 -19.14 -19.43 0.23
C PRO A 17 -17.98 -20.40 0.45
N ALA A 18 -18.24 -21.49 1.18
CA ALA A 18 -17.25 -22.53 1.38
C ALA A 18 -16.81 -23.14 0.03
N GLY A 19 -15.49 -23.23 -0.19
CA GLY A 19 -14.91 -23.74 -1.43
C GLY A 19 -14.89 -22.74 -2.60
N ALA A 20 -15.45 -21.54 -2.44
CA ALA A 20 -15.38 -20.49 -3.45
C ALA A 20 -14.11 -19.64 -3.29
N SER A 21 -13.76 -18.91 -4.35
CA SER A 21 -12.71 -17.90 -4.36
C SER A 21 -13.29 -16.52 -4.66
N PHE A 22 -12.69 -15.48 -4.10
CA PHE A 22 -13.01 -14.10 -4.40
C PHE A 22 -11.72 -13.36 -4.77
N THR A 23 -11.76 -12.63 -5.88
CA THR A 23 -10.63 -11.85 -6.36
C THR A 23 -10.92 -10.37 -6.14
N ILE A 24 -10.02 -9.69 -5.44
CA ILE A 24 -10.08 -8.25 -5.25
C ILE A 24 -9.17 -7.60 -6.29
N LEU A 25 -9.72 -6.72 -7.11
CA LEU A 25 -8.99 -6.01 -8.17
C LEU A 25 -8.99 -4.51 -7.89
N ASN A 26 -8.04 -3.80 -8.51
CA ASN A 26 -7.94 -2.34 -8.54
C ASN A 26 -8.05 -1.69 -7.16
N GLN A 27 -7.44 -2.31 -6.15
CA GLN A 27 -7.37 -1.69 -4.82
C GLN A 27 -6.31 -0.60 -4.84
N GLU A 28 -6.67 0.54 -4.29
CA GLU A 28 -5.72 1.58 -3.96
C GLU A 28 -4.68 1.03 -2.98
N LEU A 29 -3.41 1.28 -3.26
CA LEU A 29 -2.30 0.85 -2.40
C LEU A 29 -1.91 1.93 -1.38
N MET A 30 -2.26 3.18 -1.67
CA MET A 30 -2.01 4.37 -0.87
C MET A 30 -3.13 5.38 -1.10
N SER A 31 -3.40 6.24 -0.13
CA SER A 31 -4.32 7.37 -0.29
C SER A 31 -3.67 8.53 -1.06
N PHE A 32 -4.49 9.45 -1.56
CA PHE A 32 -4.00 10.66 -2.23
C PHE A 32 -3.14 11.52 -1.29
N GLU A 33 -3.55 11.67 -0.03
CA GLU A 33 -2.81 12.45 0.98
C GLU A 33 -1.42 11.85 1.25
N GLN A 34 -1.27 10.53 1.15
CA GLN A 34 0.04 9.90 1.32
C GLN A 34 1.00 10.24 0.18
N LEU A 35 0.50 10.48 -1.04
CA LEU A 35 1.30 10.95 -2.17
C LEU A 35 1.82 12.37 -1.94
N GLU A 36 1.05 13.20 -1.23
CA GLU A 36 1.42 14.58 -0.90
C GLU A 36 2.34 14.70 0.34
N THR A 37 2.65 13.59 0.99
CA THR A 37 3.57 13.56 2.15
C THR A 37 4.96 13.04 1.78
N PRO A 38 6.04 13.56 2.41
CA PRO A 38 7.36 13.01 2.19
C PRO A 38 7.46 11.55 2.67
N PRO A 39 8.23 10.69 1.97
CA PRO A 39 9.20 11.09 0.95
C PRO A 39 8.58 11.29 -0.44
N LEU A 40 7.34 10.85 -0.70
CA LEU A 40 6.76 10.83 -2.05
C LEU A 40 6.59 12.21 -2.64
N SER A 41 6.16 13.19 -1.84
CA SER A 41 6.00 14.56 -2.32
C SER A 41 7.31 15.25 -2.70
N ASP A 42 8.47 14.75 -2.29
CA ASP A 42 9.75 15.31 -2.73
C ASP A 42 10.01 15.08 -4.23
N LEU A 43 9.33 14.09 -4.84
CA LEU A 43 9.40 13.87 -6.29
C LEU A 43 8.47 14.79 -7.10
N LEU A 44 7.59 15.56 -6.45
CA LEU A 44 6.77 16.55 -7.14
C LEU A 44 7.69 17.60 -7.78
N PHE A 45 7.34 18.05 -8.99
CA PHE A 45 8.13 19.03 -9.74
C PHE A 45 8.31 20.33 -8.93
N GLU A 46 7.25 20.79 -8.26
CA GLU A 46 7.29 21.96 -7.38
C GLU A 46 8.22 21.80 -6.16
N ASN A 47 8.55 20.57 -5.77
CA ASN A 47 9.39 20.25 -4.61
C ASN A 47 10.84 19.88 -4.99
N GLY A 48 11.19 19.99 -6.27
CA GLY A 48 12.53 19.77 -6.81
C GLY A 48 12.68 18.50 -7.65
N GLY A 49 11.73 17.56 -7.58
CA GLY A 49 11.74 16.35 -8.40
C GLY A 49 12.73 15.26 -7.97
N PHE A 50 13.19 15.29 -6.71
CA PHE A 50 14.12 14.30 -6.18
C PHE A 50 13.92 14.05 -4.68
N ASP A 51 14.10 12.81 -4.24
CA ASP A 51 14.08 12.43 -2.83
C ASP A 51 15.24 13.11 -2.09
N LYS A 52 14.90 14.01 -1.18
CA LYS A 52 15.86 14.80 -0.40
C LYS A 52 16.79 13.95 0.48
N GLU A 53 16.40 12.72 0.81
CA GLU A 53 17.24 11.83 1.62
C GLU A 53 18.27 11.05 0.79
N THR A 54 18.01 10.80 -0.49
CA THR A 54 18.86 9.93 -1.32
C THR A 54 19.44 10.61 -2.55
N GLY A 55 18.94 11.80 -2.91
CA GLY A 55 19.30 12.53 -4.12
C GLY A 55 18.80 11.86 -5.42
N ARG A 56 17.87 10.90 -5.32
CA ARG A 56 17.35 10.13 -6.46
C ARG A 56 16.03 10.71 -6.95
N THR A 57 15.77 10.61 -8.24
CA THR A 57 14.49 10.99 -8.87
C THR A 57 13.42 9.88 -8.77
N TYR A 58 13.64 8.91 -7.89
CA TYR A 58 12.72 7.80 -7.65
C TYR A 58 12.77 7.38 -6.20
N ILE A 59 11.67 6.81 -5.72
CA ILE A 59 11.57 6.24 -4.38
C ILE A 59 11.17 4.79 -4.51
N ARG A 60 12.00 3.90 -3.96
CA ARG A 60 11.69 2.47 -3.89
C ARG A 60 10.91 2.18 -2.61
N LEU A 61 9.70 1.67 -2.75
CA LEU A 61 8.81 1.30 -1.65
C LEU A 61 8.70 -0.22 -1.54
N ASN A 62 8.87 -0.73 -0.33
CA ASN A 62 8.56 -2.12 0.00
C ASN A 62 7.17 -2.18 0.62
N LEU A 63 6.22 -2.68 -0.16
CA LEU A 63 4.85 -2.91 0.26
C LEU A 63 4.73 -4.28 0.94
N PHE A 64 3.97 -4.32 2.03
CA PHE A 64 3.64 -5.55 2.73
C PHE A 64 2.13 -5.74 2.72
N ILE A 65 1.64 -6.60 1.82
CA ILE A 65 0.21 -6.80 1.64
C ILE A 65 -0.25 -7.94 2.55
N ARG A 66 -1.36 -7.72 3.28
CA ARG A 66 -2.03 -8.73 4.09
C ARG A 66 -3.53 -8.63 3.88
N VAL A 67 -4.16 -9.77 3.63
CA VAL A 67 -5.63 -9.88 3.61
C VAL A 67 -6.09 -10.42 4.95
N PHE A 68 -7.07 -9.77 5.57
CA PHE A 68 -7.61 -10.20 6.86
C PHE A 68 -9.12 -9.98 6.92
N GLY A 69 -9.79 -10.74 7.78
CA GLY A 69 -11.24 -10.68 7.91
C GLY A 69 -11.76 -11.55 9.04
N ARG A 70 -13.07 -11.84 8.99
CA ARG A 70 -13.76 -12.72 9.92
C ARG A 70 -14.66 -13.71 9.17
N THR A 71 -14.74 -14.93 9.67
CA THR A 71 -15.72 -15.92 9.17
C THR A 71 -17.13 -15.60 9.67
N LEU A 72 -18.14 -16.28 9.12
CA LEU A 72 -19.52 -16.19 9.62
C LEU A 72 -19.64 -16.56 11.11
N GLY A 73 -18.78 -17.48 11.59
CA GLY A 73 -18.65 -17.82 13.00
C GLY A 73 -17.81 -16.84 13.83
N ASN A 74 -17.58 -15.61 13.33
CA ASN A 74 -16.80 -14.54 13.98
C ASN A 74 -15.33 -14.89 14.30
N ARG A 75 -14.77 -15.92 13.65
CA ARG A 75 -13.35 -16.28 13.81
C ARG A 75 -12.49 -15.38 12.92
N ARG A 76 -11.44 -14.78 13.50
CA ARG A 76 -10.46 -14.01 12.73
C ARG A 76 -9.68 -14.93 11.78
N VAL A 77 -9.50 -14.48 10.54
CA VAL A 77 -8.65 -15.11 9.53
C VAL A 77 -7.73 -14.06 8.93
N GLU A 78 -6.49 -14.43 8.65
CA GLU A 78 -5.53 -13.56 7.97
C GLU A 78 -4.57 -14.38 7.11
N SER A 79 -4.15 -13.79 5.99
CA SER A 79 -3.12 -14.35 5.13
C SER A 79 -1.73 -14.12 5.72
N VAL A 80 -0.75 -14.89 5.25
CA VAL A 80 0.65 -14.47 5.35
C VAL A 80 0.86 -13.13 4.64
N SER A 81 1.79 -12.32 5.13
CA SER A 81 2.16 -11.08 4.45
C SER A 81 2.94 -11.41 3.18
N ARG A 82 2.64 -10.70 2.09
CA ARG A 82 3.36 -10.81 0.82
C ARG A 82 4.13 -9.50 0.57
N PRO A 83 5.47 -9.54 0.52
CA PRO A 83 6.26 -8.37 0.16
C PRO A 83 6.17 -8.12 -1.35
N HIS A 84 6.09 -6.85 -1.72
CA HIS A 84 6.19 -6.41 -3.10
C HIS A 84 6.99 -5.11 -3.15
N THR A 85 7.98 -5.03 -4.03
CA THR A 85 8.77 -3.82 -4.19
C THR A 85 8.28 -3.07 -5.41
N MET A 86 7.98 -1.79 -5.24
CA MET A 86 7.62 -0.89 -6.34
C MET A 86 8.54 0.33 -6.37
N GLU A 87 8.68 0.93 -7.53
CA GLU A 87 9.37 2.20 -7.72
C GLU A 87 8.33 3.27 -8.04
N PHE A 88 8.31 4.30 -7.22
CA PHE A 88 7.54 5.50 -7.45
C PHE A 88 8.42 6.51 -8.19
N VAL A 89 7.95 6.93 -9.35
CA VAL A 89 8.55 7.92 -10.24
C VAL A 89 7.46 8.88 -10.65
N GLN A 90 7.82 10.14 -10.88
CA GLN A 90 6.90 11.19 -11.30
C GLN A 90 7.36 11.82 -12.61
#